data_AF-A0A2V1NI38-F1
#
_entry.id   AF-A0A2V1NI38-F1
#
_cell.length_a   1.000
_cell.length_b   1.000
_cell.length_c   1.000
_cell.angle_alpha   90.00
_cell.angle_beta   90.00
_cell.angle_gamma   90.00
#
_symmetry.space_group_name_H-M   'P 1'
#
loop_
_entity.id
_entity.type
_entity.pdbx_description
1 polymer ?
#
loop_
_entity_poly.entity_id
_entity_poly.type
_entity_poly.pdbx_seq_one_letter_code
_entity_poly.pdbx_strand_id
1 'polypeptide(L)'
;MRVDPVAVSFWVPTVMLCAALAIKLPTIVRLWRDPLLRAVGGLLLLACAVFVFVAPSTIRWTNRVTGVPNISAPWCYSLLTAFAGSCLLLIIAWRNGLSDLTPSTRRAMRWVIGVYSGVIAALWVLFLLADVPVERVRDLDTYYANTPFMREEIVLYLLAHCVAVLVTSRLIWNWVRTEGLDAWLRSGLVFLVIGYALNLVFDALKITAVVARWTGNDLDRLSTTVAPLVACLSAVLVALGFILPHTGQYLGERWLLHRTRIELRPLYVLLKRAQGSGVPFTLRAGAELRLIRRETFIRDVLLTLTRRLDGARAGRAYEAAVALGHPVERARALAAAVAIEDAVARPADAAWSEAADHPDPTGLLQTILDVSRALRRPDEVAAVRAAAHRTRGAQEPAAPEAFGSAAGQEPAAARTPAAPQEAAAREAAAGPQQPTSARKPAVSGKPAESNRP
;
A
#
# COMPACT_ATOMS: atom_id res chain seq x y z
N MET A 1 -5.86 -16.86 -43.17
CA MET A 1 -5.02 -17.55 -42.17
C MET A 1 -5.92 -17.90 -40.98
N ARG A 2 -6.26 -19.18 -40.73
CA ARG A 2 -7.02 -19.55 -39.52
C ARG A 2 -6.04 -19.58 -38.34
N VAL A 3 -6.35 -18.83 -37.28
CA VAL A 3 -5.53 -18.82 -36.05
C VAL A 3 -6.18 -19.80 -35.08
N ASP A 4 -5.46 -20.86 -34.70
CA ASP A 4 -5.95 -21.82 -33.71
C ASP A 4 -6.29 -21.10 -32.39
N PRO A 5 -7.52 -21.21 -31.84
CA PRO A 5 -7.88 -20.49 -30.60
C PRO A 5 -7.00 -20.91 -29.41
N VAL A 6 -6.54 -22.17 -29.39
CA VAL A 6 -5.56 -22.65 -28.40
C VAL A 6 -4.20 -21.95 -28.57
N ALA A 7 -3.77 -21.63 -29.80
CA ALA A 7 -2.53 -20.88 -30.00
C ALA A 7 -2.66 -19.42 -29.52
N VAL A 8 -3.81 -18.77 -29.75
CA VAL A 8 -4.10 -17.46 -29.16
C VAL A 8 -4.02 -17.52 -27.62
N SER A 9 -4.53 -18.60 -27.02
CA SER A 9 -4.51 -18.80 -25.56
C SER A 9 -3.10 -18.88 -24.96
N PHE A 10 -2.07 -19.31 -25.70
CA PHE A 10 -0.68 -19.29 -25.20
C PHE A 10 -0.04 -17.89 -25.29
N TRP A 11 -0.37 -17.12 -26.32
CA TRP A 11 0.18 -15.77 -26.49
C TRP A 11 -0.38 -14.76 -25.47
N VAL A 12 -1.61 -14.93 -24.96
CA VAL A 12 -2.17 -14.01 -23.96
C VAL A 12 -1.40 -14.03 -22.62
N PRO A 13 -1.16 -15.17 -21.94
CA PRO A 13 -0.27 -15.23 -20.78
C PRO A 13 1.15 -14.78 -21.10
N THR A 14 1.68 -15.10 -22.29
CA THR A 14 3.02 -14.65 -22.73
C THR A 14 3.10 -13.12 -22.76
N VAL A 15 2.15 -12.44 -23.40
CA VAL A 15 2.08 -10.98 -23.47
C VAL A 15 1.84 -10.37 -22.10
N MET A 16 1.00 -10.97 -21.25
CA MET A 16 0.78 -10.50 -19.87
C MET A 16 2.04 -10.63 -19.00
N LEU A 17 2.78 -11.74 -19.10
CA LEU A 17 4.04 -11.96 -18.39
C LEU A 17 5.16 -11.05 -18.90
N CYS A 18 5.29 -10.88 -20.22
CA CYS A 18 6.23 -9.94 -20.83
C CYS A 18 5.91 -8.49 -20.47
N ALA A 19 4.62 -8.11 -20.39
CA ALA A 19 4.20 -6.78 -19.92
C ALA A 19 4.48 -6.59 -18.43
N ALA A 20 4.20 -7.59 -17.58
CA ALA A 20 4.52 -7.56 -16.16
C ALA A 20 6.03 -7.46 -15.90
N LEU A 21 6.82 -8.21 -16.68
CA LEU A 21 8.27 -8.12 -16.69
C LEU A 21 8.73 -6.73 -17.12
N ALA A 22 8.25 -6.19 -18.24
CA ALA A 22 8.58 -4.84 -18.71
C ALA A 22 8.18 -3.73 -17.72
N ILE A 23 7.06 -3.87 -17.01
CA ILE A 23 6.61 -2.94 -15.96
C ILE A 23 7.52 -2.99 -14.73
N LYS A 24 7.98 -4.18 -14.30
CA LYS A 24 8.93 -4.31 -13.18
C LYS A 24 10.40 -4.14 -13.59
N LEU A 25 10.75 -4.21 -14.88
CA LEU A 25 12.13 -4.17 -15.37
C LEU A 25 12.90 -2.91 -14.95
N PRO A 26 12.35 -1.68 -15.02
CA PRO A 26 13.03 -0.49 -14.53
C PRO A 26 13.38 -0.57 -13.04
N THR A 27 12.50 -1.18 -12.22
CA THR A 27 12.71 -1.38 -10.79
C THR A 27 13.74 -2.49 -10.54
N ILE A 28 13.67 -3.60 -11.28
CA ILE A 28 14.63 -4.72 -11.19
C ILE A 28 16.04 -4.27 -11.61
N VAL A 29 16.17 -3.45 -12.65
CA VAL A 29 17.46 -2.88 -13.08
C VAL A 29 17.97 -1.84 -12.07
N ARG A 30 17.11 -0.93 -11.58
CA ARG A 30 17.51 0.12 -10.63
C ARG A 30 17.86 -0.42 -9.24
N LEU A 31 17.26 -1.53 -8.82
CA LEU A 31 17.52 -2.21 -7.55
C LEU A 31 18.20 -3.58 -7.75
N TRP A 32 18.97 -3.78 -8.83
CA TRP A 32 19.58 -5.09 -9.16
C TRP A 32 20.58 -5.62 -8.11
N ARG A 33 21.01 -4.75 -7.19
CA ARG A 33 21.84 -5.11 -6.01
C ARG A 33 21.05 -5.83 -4.91
N ASP A 34 19.72 -5.72 -4.89
CA ASP A 34 18.87 -6.47 -3.97
C ASP A 34 18.75 -7.94 -4.45
N PRO A 35 19.21 -8.93 -3.66
CA PRO A 35 19.13 -10.33 -4.03
C PRO A 35 17.70 -10.82 -4.31
N LEU A 36 16.69 -10.24 -3.65
CA LEU A 36 15.29 -10.65 -3.79
C LEU A 36 14.67 -10.12 -5.08
N LEU A 37 14.85 -8.83 -5.42
CA LEU A 37 14.38 -8.29 -6.71
C LEU A 37 15.04 -9.02 -7.89
N ARG A 38 16.31 -9.40 -7.75
CA ARG A 38 17.00 -10.25 -8.73
C ARG A 38 16.39 -11.65 -8.83
N ALA A 39 16.04 -12.29 -7.71
CA ALA A 39 15.39 -13.60 -7.71
C ALA A 39 13.98 -13.56 -8.34
N VAL A 40 13.16 -12.57 -8.00
CA VAL A 40 11.81 -12.38 -8.58
C VAL A 40 11.91 -12.05 -10.09
N GLY A 41 12.88 -11.22 -10.49
CA GLY A 41 13.14 -10.93 -11.90
C GLY A 41 13.58 -12.17 -12.70
N GLY A 42 14.46 -12.99 -12.14
CA GLY A 42 14.87 -14.27 -12.73
C GLY A 42 13.70 -15.25 -12.86
N LEU A 43 12.82 -15.33 -11.85
CA LEU A 43 11.64 -16.18 -11.89
C LEU A 43 10.62 -15.73 -12.96
N LEU A 44 10.42 -14.42 -13.11
CA LEU A 44 9.59 -13.85 -14.19
C LEU A 44 10.17 -14.14 -15.58
N LEU A 45 11.50 -14.01 -15.75
CA LEU A 45 12.18 -14.34 -17.00
C LEU A 45 12.05 -15.83 -17.34
N LEU A 46 12.21 -16.71 -16.35
CA LEU A 46 12.06 -18.16 -16.52
C LEU A 46 10.61 -18.55 -16.84
N ALA A 47 9.61 -17.90 -16.23
CA ALA A 47 8.20 -18.06 -16.61
C ALA A 47 7.95 -17.65 -18.08
N CYS A 48 8.51 -16.51 -18.52
CA CYS A 48 8.41 -16.09 -19.92
C CYS A 48 9.05 -17.12 -20.87
N ALA A 49 10.21 -17.66 -20.51
CA ALA A 49 10.88 -18.71 -21.29
C ALA A 49 10.03 -19.98 -21.39
N VAL A 50 9.43 -20.46 -20.29
CA VAL A 50 8.49 -21.60 -20.30
C VAL A 50 7.38 -21.39 -21.34
N PHE A 51 6.69 -20.24 -21.30
CA PHE A 51 5.60 -19.97 -22.25
C PHE A 51 6.06 -19.85 -23.71
N VAL A 52 7.23 -19.27 -23.95
CA VAL A 52 7.82 -19.18 -25.31
C VAL A 52 8.20 -20.55 -25.86
N PHE A 53 8.80 -21.44 -25.05
CA PHE A 53 9.24 -22.76 -25.51
C PHE A 53 8.11 -23.79 -25.63
N VAL A 54 7.11 -23.75 -24.73
CA VAL A 54 5.93 -24.65 -24.78
C VAL A 54 4.98 -24.31 -25.94
N ALA A 55 5.10 -23.13 -26.56
CA ALA A 55 4.29 -22.76 -27.72
C ALA A 55 4.50 -23.76 -28.89
N PRO A 56 3.42 -24.33 -29.48
CA PRO A 56 3.53 -25.32 -30.57
C PRO A 56 4.31 -24.89 -31.81
N SER A 57 4.46 -23.58 -32.04
CA SER A 57 5.33 -23.02 -33.08
C SER A 57 6.82 -23.19 -32.76
N THR A 58 7.20 -23.00 -31.49
CA THR A 58 8.57 -23.07 -30.99
C THR A 58 9.01 -24.52 -30.86
N ILE A 59 8.14 -25.42 -30.36
CA ILE A 59 8.34 -26.87 -30.36
C ILE A 59 8.80 -27.38 -31.74
N ARG A 60 8.00 -27.11 -32.79
CA ARG A 60 8.33 -27.50 -34.18
C ARG A 60 9.56 -26.79 -34.75
N TRP A 61 9.93 -25.63 -34.21
CA TRP A 61 11.15 -24.93 -34.62
C TRP A 61 12.38 -25.61 -34.01
N THR A 62 12.36 -25.89 -32.71
CA THR A 62 13.43 -26.59 -31.98
C THR A 62 13.71 -27.96 -32.59
N ASN A 63 12.67 -28.79 -32.80
CA ASN A 63 12.83 -30.14 -33.36
C ASN A 63 13.44 -30.13 -34.78
N ARG A 64 13.12 -29.12 -35.61
CA ARG A 64 13.73 -28.97 -36.94
C ARG A 64 15.16 -28.41 -36.92
N VAL A 65 15.49 -27.53 -35.97
CA VAL A 65 16.83 -26.93 -35.86
C VAL A 65 17.86 -27.91 -35.30
N THR A 66 17.44 -28.81 -34.41
CA THR A 66 18.27 -29.90 -33.90
C THR A 66 18.32 -31.11 -34.84
N GLY A 67 17.32 -31.29 -35.69
CA GLY A 67 17.13 -32.50 -36.49
C GLY A 67 16.64 -33.72 -35.70
N VAL A 68 16.36 -33.57 -34.40
CA VAL A 68 15.93 -34.66 -33.51
C VAL A 68 14.43 -34.51 -33.22
N PRO A 69 13.58 -35.51 -33.55
CA PRO A 69 12.17 -35.45 -33.23
C PRO A 69 11.97 -35.38 -31.72
N ASN A 70 10.95 -34.66 -31.27
CA ASN A 70 10.52 -34.58 -29.87
C ASN A 70 11.52 -33.99 -28.85
N ILE A 71 12.75 -33.60 -29.21
CA ILE A 71 13.75 -33.05 -28.26
C ILE A 71 13.30 -31.77 -27.54
N SER A 72 12.28 -31.10 -28.06
CA SER A 72 11.52 -30.08 -27.34
C SER A 72 10.97 -30.53 -25.98
N ALA A 73 10.69 -31.83 -25.78
CA ALA A 73 10.06 -32.38 -24.59
C ALA A 73 10.97 -32.30 -23.35
N PRO A 74 12.17 -32.94 -23.30
CA PRO A 74 13.06 -32.81 -22.15
C PRO A 74 13.48 -31.36 -21.91
N TRP A 75 13.59 -30.53 -22.97
CA TRP A 75 13.84 -29.09 -22.84
C TRP A 75 12.69 -28.36 -22.13
N CYS A 76 11.44 -28.55 -22.55
CA CYS A 76 10.27 -27.93 -21.93
C CYS A 76 10.06 -28.44 -20.50
N TYR A 77 10.11 -29.76 -20.29
CA TYR A 77 10.00 -30.36 -18.95
C TYR A 77 11.13 -29.85 -18.03
N SER A 78 12.36 -29.72 -18.52
CA SER A 78 13.47 -29.11 -17.76
C SER A 78 13.16 -27.68 -17.33
N LEU A 79 12.59 -26.85 -18.21
CA LEU A 79 12.20 -25.47 -17.89
C LEU A 79 11.05 -25.42 -16.87
N LEU A 80 10.05 -26.29 -16.98
CA LEU A 80 8.96 -26.40 -15.99
C LEU A 80 9.50 -26.86 -14.62
N THR A 81 10.35 -27.89 -14.58
CA THR A 81 11.00 -28.38 -13.37
C THR A 81 11.89 -27.31 -12.74
N ALA A 82 12.69 -26.60 -13.54
CA ALA A 82 13.52 -25.49 -13.06
C ALA A 82 12.68 -24.33 -12.51
N PHE A 83 11.56 -23.99 -13.16
CA PHE A 83 10.63 -22.96 -12.70
C PHE A 83 9.98 -23.37 -11.36
N ALA A 84 9.48 -24.58 -11.27
CA ALA A 84 8.83 -25.13 -10.07
C ALA A 84 9.79 -25.20 -8.88
N GLY A 85 11.03 -25.67 -9.09
CA GLY A 85 12.10 -25.64 -8.09
C GLY A 85 12.48 -24.21 -7.68
N SER A 86 12.50 -23.26 -8.63
CA SER A 86 12.79 -21.84 -8.35
C SER A 86 11.69 -21.16 -7.53
N CYS A 87 10.41 -21.47 -7.77
CA CYS A 87 9.30 -21.05 -6.92
C CYS A 87 9.46 -21.56 -5.48
N LEU A 88 9.79 -22.85 -5.31
CA LEU A 88 10.01 -23.45 -4.00
C LEU A 88 11.21 -22.81 -3.26
N LEU A 89 12.31 -22.54 -3.97
CA LEU A 89 13.47 -21.82 -3.42
C LEU A 89 13.14 -20.39 -2.99
N LEU A 90 12.35 -19.65 -3.78
CA LEU A 90 11.90 -18.30 -3.43
C LEU A 90 11.05 -18.31 -2.16
N ILE A 91 10.14 -19.28 -2.02
CA ILE A 91 9.28 -19.43 -0.83
C ILE A 91 10.10 -19.82 0.41
N ILE A 92 11.11 -20.68 0.27
CA ILE A 92 12.04 -21.01 1.37
C ILE A 92 12.84 -19.78 1.81
N ALA A 93 13.33 -18.96 0.86
CA ALA A 93 14.05 -17.73 1.15
C ALA A 93 13.15 -16.64 1.79
N TRP A 94 11.87 -16.56 1.40
CA TRP A 94 10.88 -15.69 2.04
C TRP A 94 10.53 -16.14 3.46
N ARG A 95 10.30 -17.44 3.68
CA ARG A 95 9.82 -17.96 4.98
C ARG A 95 10.74 -17.64 6.16
N ASN A 96 12.06 -17.63 5.92
CA ASN A 96 13.08 -17.50 6.96
C ASN A 96 13.83 -16.15 6.91
N GLY A 97 13.48 -15.27 5.97
CA GLY A 97 14.19 -14.02 5.70
C GLY A 97 15.52 -14.23 4.93
N LEU A 98 15.87 -13.26 4.07
CA LEU A 98 17.15 -13.31 3.35
C LEU A 98 18.36 -12.98 4.24
N SER A 99 18.14 -12.30 5.37
CA SER A 99 19.15 -12.01 6.41
C SER A 99 19.48 -13.25 7.23
N ASP A 100 18.46 -13.99 7.68
CA ASP A 100 18.59 -15.12 8.61
C ASP A 100 18.66 -16.48 7.89
N LEU A 101 19.59 -16.57 6.95
CA LEU A 101 19.99 -17.84 6.33
C LEU A 101 20.69 -18.74 7.35
N THR A 102 19.91 -19.37 8.21
CA THR A 102 20.32 -20.43 9.13
C THR A 102 20.90 -21.64 8.37
N PRO A 103 21.78 -22.45 9.00
CA PRO A 103 22.39 -23.62 8.35
C PRO A 103 21.35 -24.63 7.83
N SER A 104 20.23 -24.80 8.54
CA SER A 104 19.07 -25.58 8.13
C SER A 104 18.44 -25.07 6.83
N THR A 105 18.26 -23.75 6.69
CA THR A 105 17.77 -23.10 5.47
C THR A 105 18.68 -23.36 4.29
N ARG A 106 20.00 -23.16 4.46
CA ARG A 106 20.99 -23.47 3.41
C ARG A 106 20.99 -24.96 3.02
N ARG A 107 20.80 -25.87 3.98
CA ARG A 107 20.66 -27.32 3.70
C ARG A 107 19.39 -27.63 2.92
N ALA A 108 18.25 -27.04 3.29
CA ALA A 108 16.98 -27.21 2.57
C ALA A 108 17.06 -26.69 1.12
N MET A 109 17.64 -25.50 0.90
CA MET A 109 17.84 -24.96 -0.45
C MET A 109 18.77 -25.84 -1.29
N ARG A 110 19.87 -26.35 -0.72
CA ARG A 110 20.76 -27.31 -1.41
C ARG A 110 20.06 -28.62 -1.76
N TRP A 111 19.18 -29.13 -0.89
CA TRP A 111 18.35 -30.30 -1.21
C TRP A 111 17.39 -30.04 -2.37
N VAL A 112 16.70 -28.90 -2.39
CA VAL A 112 15.82 -28.54 -3.51
C VAL A 112 16.61 -28.40 -4.81
N ILE A 113 17.76 -27.73 -4.80
CA ILE A 113 18.64 -27.64 -5.99
C ILE A 113 19.07 -29.05 -6.43
N GLY A 114 19.60 -29.87 -5.54
CA GLY A 114 20.08 -31.23 -5.87
C GLY A 114 18.99 -32.14 -6.43
N VAL A 115 17.80 -32.14 -5.82
CA VAL A 115 16.66 -32.95 -6.29
C VAL A 115 16.18 -32.49 -7.66
N TYR A 116 15.96 -31.20 -7.87
CA TYR A 116 15.38 -30.71 -9.13
C TYR A 116 16.40 -30.72 -10.27
N SER A 117 17.70 -30.49 -9.99
CA SER A 117 18.78 -30.73 -10.96
C SER A 117 18.95 -32.23 -11.28
N GLY A 118 18.75 -33.12 -10.29
CA GLY A 118 18.74 -34.57 -10.50
C GLY A 118 17.57 -35.02 -11.38
N VAL A 119 16.37 -34.48 -11.17
CA VAL A 119 15.21 -34.69 -12.05
C VAL A 119 15.53 -34.20 -13.47
N ILE A 120 16.07 -33.00 -13.64
CA ILE A 120 16.46 -32.47 -14.96
C ILE A 120 17.45 -33.42 -15.65
N ALA A 121 18.52 -33.86 -14.97
CA ALA A 121 19.46 -34.80 -15.55
C ALA A 121 18.80 -36.15 -15.93
N ALA A 122 17.90 -36.66 -15.10
CA ALA A 122 17.16 -37.88 -15.37
C ALA A 122 16.20 -37.76 -16.57
N LEU A 123 15.52 -36.62 -16.76
CA LEU A 123 14.68 -36.36 -17.94
C LEU A 123 15.50 -36.47 -19.23
N TRP A 124 16.69 -35.85 -19.28
CA TRP A 124 17.58 -35.96 -20.45
C TRP A 124 18.12 -37.39 -20.67
N VAL A 125 18.46 -38.12 -19.60
CA VAL A 125 18.91 -39.52 -19.71
C VAL A 125 17.78 -40.43 -20.20
N LEU A 126 16.54 -40.24 -19.72
CA LEU A 126 15.38 -41.01 -20.16
C LEU A 126 15.05 -40.72 -21.63
N PHE A 127 15.06 -39.45 -22.05
CA PHE A 127 14.88 -39.09 -23.46
C PHE A 127 15.92 -39.74 -24.38
N LEU A 128 17.20 -39.76 -23.96
CA LEU A 128 18.30 -40.39 -24.73
C LEU A 128 18.20 -41.92 -24.81
N LEU A 129 17.37 -42.56 -23.99
CA LEU A 129 17.09 -44.00 -24.02
C LEU A 129 15.75 -44.33 -24.70
N ALA A 130 14.91 -43.33 -24.99
CA ALA A 130 13.56 -43.52 -25.51
C ALA A 130 13.52 -43.59 -27.05
N ASP A 131 12.81 -44.59 -27.58
CA ASP A 131 12.53 -44.67 -29.02
C ASP A 131 11.30 -43.82 -29.39
N VAL A 132 11.55 -42.58 -29.82
CA VAL A 132 10.52 -41.56 -30.10
C VAL A 132 10.57 -40.99 -31.54
N PRO A 133 10.49 -41.82 -32.59
CA PRO A 133 10.76 -41.40 -33.98
C PRO A 133 9.66 -40.53 -34.63
N VAL A 134 8.46 -40.45 -34.04
CA VAL A 134 7.31 -39.71 -34.60
C VAL A 134 7.15 -38.39 -33.86
N GLU A 135 7.32 -37.25 -34.55
CA GLU A 135 7.15 -35.93 -33.91
C GLU A 135 5.69 -35.73 -33.43
N ARG A 136 5.48 -35.59 -32.12
CA ARG A 136 4.19 -35.26 -31.49
C ARG A 136 4.30 -33.89 -30.80
N VAL A 137 3.48 -32.94 -31.24
CA VAL A 137 3.59 -31.52 -30.83
C VAL A 137 2.56 -31.12 -29.76
N ARG A 138 1.52 -31.94 -29.54
CA ARG A 138 0.37 -31.59 -28.68
C ARG A 138 -0.06 -32.71 -27.73
N ASP A 139 0.17 -33.95 -28.12
CA ASP A 139 -0.34 -35.19 -27.52
C ASP A 139 0.79 -36.18 -27.19
N LEU A 140 2.04 -35.71 -27.14
CA LEU A 140 3.23 -36.49 -26.83
C LEU A 140 3.06 -37.28 -25.51
N ASP A 141 2.58 -36.60 -24.46
CA ASP A 141 2.33 -37.17 -23.13
C ASP A 141 1.38 -38.38 -23.14
N THR A 142 0.46 -38.48 -24.13
CA THR A 142 -0.53 -39.57 -24.22
C THR A 142 -0.20 -40.58 -25.31
N TYR A 143 0.37 -40.15 -26.43
CA TYR A 143 0.83 -41.02 -27.51
C TYR A 143 1.98 -41.94 -27.04
N TYR A 144 2.97 -41.37 -26.34
CA TYR A 144 4.12 -42.11 -25.82
C TYR A 144 3.92 -42.66 -24.40
N ALA A 145 2.70 -42.62 -23.85
CA ALA A 145 2.39 -43.06 -22.49
C ALA A 145 2.74 -44.53 -22.20
N ASN A 146 2.82 -45.39 -23.24
CA ASN A 146 3.17 -46.82 -23.11
C ASN A 146 4.59 -47.15 -23.60
N THR A 147 5.37 -46.17 -24.05
CA THR A 147 6.72 -46.39 -24.60
C THR A 147 7.78 -46.38 -23.48
N PRO A 148 8.69 -47.38 -23.42
CA PRO A 148 9.76 -47.42 -22.43
C PRO A 148 10.64 -46.16 -22.42
N PHE A 149 11.08 -45.77 -21.23
CA PHE A 149 11.83 -44.55 -20.90
C PHE A 149 11.04 -43.25 -21.12
N MET A 150 10.28 -43.11 -22.20
CA MET A 150 9.43 -41.94 -22.44
C MET A 150 8.27 -41.86 -21.44
N ARG A 151 7.63 -43.00 -21.13
CA ARG A 151 6.63 -43.11 -20.06
C ARG A 151 7.21 -42.65 -18.72
N GLU A 152 8.41 -43.13 -18.39
CA GLU A 152 9.12 -42.76 -17.17
C GLU A 152 9.48 -41.26 -17.16
N GLU A 153 9.86 -40.66 -18.29
CA GLU A 153 10.11 -39.21 -18.42
C GLU A 153 8.85 -38.39 -18.13
N ILE A 154 7.74 -38.71 -18.79
CA ILE A 154 6.43 -38.06 -18.62
C ILE A 154 5.97 -38.14 -17.15
N VAL A 155 6.05 -39.33 -16.55
CA VAL A 155 5.65 -39.55 -15.16
C VAL A 155 6.59 -38.83 -14.18
N LEU A 156 7.90 -38.85 -14.41
CA LEU A 156 8.88 -38.17 -13.56
C LEU A 156 8.67 -36.65 -13.56
N TYR A 157 8.46 -36.05 -14.73
CA TYR A 157 8.13 -34.64 -14.86
C TYR A 157 6.82 -34.28 -14.11
N LEU A 158 5.73 -35.03 -14.35
CA LEU A 158 4.44 -34.77 -13.73
C LEU A 158 4.49 -34.92 -12.20
N LEU A 159 5.18 -35.93 -11.68
CA LEU A 159 5.38 -36.11 -10.23
C LEU A 159 6.22 -34.98 -9.63
N ALA A 160 7.33 -34.59 -10.26
CA ALA A 160 8.18 -33.50 -9.78
C ALA A 160 7.43 -32.15 -9.76
N HIS A 161 6.65 -31.87 -10.81
CA HIS A 161 5.81 -30.67 -10.90
C HIS A 161 4.70 -30.68 -9.83
N CYS A 162 3.93 -31.76 -9.73
CA CYS A 162 2.86 -31.92 -8.75
C CYS A 162 3.37 -31.78 -7.31
N VAL A 163 4.50 -32.38 -6.96
CA VAL A 163 5.12 -32.23 -5.62
C VAL A 163 5.53 -30.79 -5.36
N ALA A 164 6.15 -30.10 -6.32
CA ALA A 164 6.51 -28.68 -6.19
C ALA A 164 5.29 -27.80 -5.94
N VAL A 165 4.24 -27.98 -6.76
CA VAL A 165 2.98 -27.24 -6.70
C VAL A 165 2.25 -27.51 -5.39
N LEU A 166 2.17 -28.76 -4.94
CA LEU A 166 1.48 -29.16 -3.71
C LEU A 166 2.17 -28.58 -2.46
N VAL A 167 3.50 -28.68 -2.36
CA VAL A 167 4.26 -28.10 -1.25
C VAL A 167 4.14 -26.58 -1.24
N THR A 168 4.26 -25.96 -2.42
CA THR A 168 4.08 -24.52 -2.61
C THR A 168 2.70 -24.04 -2.19
N SER A 169 1.64 -24.68 -2.69
CA SER A 169 0.25 -24.37 -2.37
C SER A 169 -0.02 -24.48 -0.86
N ARG A 170 0.45 -25.57 -0.21
CA ARG A 170 0.31 -25.78 1.23
C ARG A 170 1.00 -24.69 2.06
N LEU A 171 2.18 -24.23 1.64
CA LEU A 171 2.91 -23.14 2.32
C LEU A 171 2.17 -21.81 2.19
N ILE A 172 1.75 -21.45 0.97
CA ILE A 172 1.01 -20.21 0.70
C ILE A 172 -0.34 -20.21 1.44
N TRP A 173 -1.07 -21.33 1.45
CA TRP A 173 -2.34 -21.49 2.17
C TRP A 173 -2.21 -21.30 3.69
N ASN A 174 -1.07 -21.68 4.27
CA ASN A 174 -0.80 -21.42 5.68
C ASN A 174 -0.56 -19.93 5.95
N TRP A 175 0.11 -19.22 5.04
CA TRP A 175 0.32 -17.77 5.14
C TRP A 175 -0.95 -16.95 4.90
N VAL A 176 -1.86 -17.37 4.01
CA VAL A 176 -3.20 -16.75 3.85
C VAL A 176 -4.02 -16.81 5.15
N ARG A 177 -3.79 -17.84 5.97
CA ARG A 177 -4.45 -18.02 7.26
C ARG A 177 -3.74 -17.34 8.44
N THR A 178 -2.59 -16.71 8.22
CA THR A 178 -1.95 -15.86 9.23
C THR A 178 -2.75 -14.56 9.40
N GLU A 179 -2.88 -14.09 10.63
CA GLU A 179 -3.58 -12.85 10.98
C GLU A 179 -2.64 -11.63 10.84
N GLY A 180 -3.20 -10.44 10.72
CA GLY A 180 -2.43 -9.19 10.59
C GLY A 180 -1.86 -8.86 9.20
N LEU A 181 -2.10 -9.68 8.17
CA LEU A 181 -1.75 -9.32 6.79
C LEU A 181 -2.64 -8.18 6.26
N ASP A 182 -2.02 -7.18 5.63
CA ASP A 182 -2.71 -6.15 4.83
C ASP A 182 -3.63 -6.79 3.76
N ALA A 183 -4.77 -6.14 3.50
CA ALA A 183 -5.79 -6.62 2.58
C ALA A 183 -5.23 -6.84 1.16
N TRP A 184 -4.39 -5.95 0.64
CA TRP A 184 -3.81 -6.10 -0.70
C TRP A 184 -2.81 -7.25 -0.79
N LEU A 185 -2.00 -7.44 0.27
CA LEU A 185 -1.10 -8.58 0.38
C LEU A 185 -1.89 -9.89 0.47
N ARG A 186 -2.94 -9.93 1.31
CA ARG A 186 -3.85 -11.07 1.45
C ARG A 186 -4.54 -11.41 0.13
N SER A 187 -5.04 -10.42 -0.62
CA SER A 187 -5.63 -10.62 -1.94
C SER A 187 -4.62 -11.22 -2.94
N GLY A 188 -3.42 -10.64 -3.07
CA GLY A 188 -2.39 -11.18 -3.97
C GLY A 188 -1.99 -12.62 -3.61
N LEU A 189 -1.92 -12.93 -2.32
CA LEU A 189 -1.62 -14.26 -1.82
C LEU A 189 -2.76 -15.27 -2.09
N VAL A 190 -4.03 -14.83 -2.03
CA VAL A 190 -5.20 -15.64 -2.45
C VAL A 190 -5.18 -15.91 -3.95
N PHE A 191 -4.87 -14.92 -4.80
CA PHE A 191 -4.67 -15.15 -6.24
C PHE A 191 -3.57 -16.19 -6.51
N LEU A 192 -2.49 -16.15 -5.72
CA LEU A 192 -1.40 -17.11 -5.80
C LEU A 192 -1.86 -18.53 -5.40
N VAL A 193 -2.65 -18.69 -4.32
CA VAL A 193 -3.29 -19.98 -3.96
C VAL A 193 -4.12 -20.53 -5.12
N ILE A 194 -5.02 -19.72 -5.69
CA ILE A 194 -5.95 -20.20 -6.73
C ILE A 194 -5.16 -20.59 -7.99
N GLY A 195 -4.10 -19.84 -8.35
CA GLY A 195 -3.18 -20.23 -9.41
C GLY A 195 -2.52 -21.59 -9.17
N TYR A 196 -1.90 -21.82 -8.00
CA TYR A 196 -1.32 -23.13 -7.70
C TYR A 196 -2.35 -24.26 -7.55
N ALA A 197 -3.59 -23.96 -7.13
CA ALA A 197 -4.68 -24.94 -7.15
C ALA A 197 -5.07 -25.34 -8.58
N LEU A 198 -5.07 -24.39 -9.54
CA LEU A 198 -5.26 -24.71 -10.95
C LEU A 198 -4.09 -25.51 -11.54
N ASN A 199 -2.85 -25.32 -11.07
CA ASN A 199 -1.74 -26.21 -11.45
C ASN A 199 -1.97 -27.66 -10.97
N LEU A 200 -2.51 -27.88 -9.77
CA LEU A 200 -2.91 -29.24 -9.34
C LEU A 200 -4.02 -29.83 -10.21
N VAL A 201 -4.94 -29.00 -10.73
CA VAL A 201 -5.96 -29.44 -11.71
C VAL A 201 -5.32 -29.79 -13.06
N PHE A 202 -4.33 -29.02 -13.53
CA PHE A 202 -3.52 -29.36 -14.70
C PHE A 202 -2.81 -30.71 -14.53
N ASP A 203 -2.13 -30.91 -13.39
CA ASP A 203 -1.41 -32.15 -13.08
C ASP A 203 -2.37 -33.34 -13.02
N ALA A 204 -3.52 -33.18 -12.37
CA ALA A 204 -4.58 -34.19 -12.32
C ALA A 204 -5.11 -34.54 -13.72
N LEU A 205 -5.41 -33.55 -14.57
CA LEU A 205 -5.86 -33.78 -15.95
C LEU A 205 -4.83 -34.54 -16.79
N LYS A 206 -3.53 -34.22 -16.62
CA LYS A 206 -2.43 -34.90 -17.31
C LYS A 206 -2.27 -36.34 -16.83
N ILE A 207 -2.18 -36.56 -15.51
CA ILE A 207 -2.06 -37.89 -14.91
C ILE A 207 -3.27 -38.76 -15.26
N THR A 208 -4.49 -38.23 -15.21
CA THR A 208 -5.70 -38.96 -15.61
C THR A 208 -5.66 -39.39 -17.08
N ALA A 209 -5.16 -38.56 -18.01
CA ALA A 209 -5.04 -38.94 -19.41
C ALA A 209 -3.96 -40.03 -19.64
N VAL A 210 -2.84 -39.96 -18.93
CA VAL A 210 -1.78 -41.00 -18.97
C VAL A 210 -2.30 -42.34 -18.41
N VAL A 211 -2.97 -42.32 -17.26
CA VAL A 211 -3.57 -43.52 -16.64
C VAL A 211 -4.73 -44.07 -17.49
N ALA A 212 -5.47 -43.22 -18.21
CA ALA A 212 -6.44 -43.68 -19.21
C ALA A 212 -5.76 -44.51 -20.30
N ARG A 213 -4.64 -44.02 -20.87
CA ARG A 213 -3.87 -44.75 -21.89
C ARG A 213 -3.22 -46.04 -21.38
N TRP A 214 -2.93 -46.16 -20.09
CA TRP A 214 -2.52 -47.43 -19.46
C TRP A 214 -3.68 -48.42 -19.24
N THR A 215 -4.90 -47.93 -19.10
CA THR A 215 -6.13 -48.74 -18.90
C THR A 215 -6.91 -49.00 -20.20
N GLY A 216 -6.32 -48.67 -21.37
CA GLY A 216 -6.95 -48.85 -22.68
C GLY A 216 -8.01 -47.80 -23.06
N ASN A 217 -8.18 -46.77 -22.23
CA ASN A 217 -9.14 -45.69 -22.44
C ASN A 217 -8.52 -44.51 -23.22
N ASP A 218 -9.35 -43.75 -23.94
CA ASP A 218 -8.94 -42.50 -24.60
C ASP A 218 -9.58 -41.30 -23.89
N LEU A 219 -8.74 -40.52 -23.18
CA LEU A 219 -9.12 -39.25 -22.56
C LEU A 219 -8.20 -38.11 -23.02
N ASP A 220 -7.61 -38.21 -24.21
CA ASP A 220 -6.56 -37.29 -24.67
C ASP A 220 -7.03 -35.84 -24.78
N ARG A 221 -8.35 -35.60 -24.91
CA ARG A 221 -8.94 -34.25 -24.85
C ARG A 221 -8.63 -33.52 -23.53
N LEU A 222 -8.48 -34.24 -22.41
CA LEU A 222 -8.06 -33.67 -21.14
C LEU A 222 -6.64 -33.11 -21.22
N SER A 223 -5.70 -33.90 -21.76
CA SER A 223 -4.29 -33.54 -21.91
C SER A 223 -4.05 -32.47 -22.99
N THR A 224 -4.76 -32.55 -24.11
CA THR A 224 -4.52 -31.75 -25.33
C THR A 224 -5.31 -30.45 -25.41
N THR A 225 -6.48 -30.39 -24.77
CA THR A 225 -7.39 -29.22 -24.85
C THR A 225 -7.62 -28.57 -23.49
N VAL A 226 -8.01 -29.35 -22.47
CA VAL A 226 -8.41 -28.79 -21.17
C VAL A 226 -7.20 -28.31 -20.36
N ALA A 227 -6.17 -29.16 -20.22
CA ALA A 227 -4.98 -28.85 -19.44
C ALA A 227 -4.25 -27.57 -19.91
N PRO A 228 -4.01 -27.32 -21.22
CA PRO A 228 -3.44 -26.06 -21.68
C PRO A 228 -4.22 -24.80 -21.26
N LEU A 229 -5.56 -24.85 -21.28
CA LEU A 229 -6.41 -23.72 -20.87
C LEU A 229 -6.31 -23.47 -19.36
N VAL A 230 -6.31 -24.55 -18.56
CA VAL A 230 -6.12 -24.47 -17.10
C VAL A 230 -4.75 -23.90 -16.74
N ALA A 231 -3.67 -24.30 -17.45
CA ALA A 231 -2.33 -23.75 -17.27
C ALA A 231 -2.24 -22.26 -17.65
N CYS A 232 -2.92 -21.85 -18.74
CA CYS A 232 -2.99 -20.44 -19.13
C CYS A 232 -3.70 -19.58 -18.07
N LEU A 233 -4.84 -20.05 -17.55
CA LEU A 233 -5.57 -19.35 -16.48
C LEU A 233 -4.76 -19.29 -15.19
N SER A 234 -4.15 -20.41 -14.78
CA SER A 234 -3.22 -20.50 -13.65
C SER A 234 -2.14 -19.42 -13.71
N ALA A 235 -1.42 -19.31 -14.83
CA ALA A 235 -0.34 -18.35 -15.00
C ALA A 235 -0.81 -16.89 -14.92
N VAL A 236 -2.01 -16.57 -15.41
CA VAL A 236 -2.62 -15.24 -15.25
C VAL A 236 -2.91 -14.95 -13.77
N LEU A 237 -3.47 -15.90 -13.01
CA LEU A 237 -3.71 -15.71 -11.57
C LEU A 237 -2.41 -15.60 -10.75
N VAL A 238 -1.39 -16.41 -11.07
CA VAL A 238 -0.05 -16.31 -10.45
C VAL A 238 0.59 -14.95 -10.75
N ALA A 239 0.54 -14.47 -11.99
CA ALA A 239 1.05 -13.16 -12.37
C ALA A 239 0.31 -12.03 -11.64
N LEU A 240 -1.03 -12.08 -11.57
CA LEU A 240 -1.83 -11.14 -10.79
C LEU A 240 -1.44 -11.16 -9.30
N GLY A 241 -1.19 -12.33 -8.71
CA GLY A 241 -0.74 -12.47 -7.33
C GLY A 241 0.57 -11.74 -7.01
N PHE A 242 1.53 -11.71 -7.94
CA PHE A 242 2.78 -10.95 -7.79
C PHE A 242 2.67 -9.44 -8.09
N ILE A 243 1.61 -9.02 -8.79
CA ILE A 243 1.35 -7.63 -9.17
C ILE A 243 0.51 -6.92 -8.10
N LEU A 244 -0.62 -7.53 -7.69
CA LEU A 244 -1.64 -6.89 -6.85
C LEU A 244 -1.12 -6.24 -5.56
N PRO A 245 -0.24 -6.87 -4.74
CA PRO A 245 0.24 -6.25 -3.50
C PRO A 245 1.02 -4.95 -3.77
N HIS A 246 1.84 -4.94 -4.82
CA HIS A 246 2.65 -3.78 -5.20
C HIS A 246 1.78 -2.66 -5.78
N THR A 247 0.81 -3.03 -6.63
CA THR A 247 -0.15 -2.09 -7.23
C THR A 247 -1.10 -1.51 -6.18
N GLY A 248 -1.57 -2.32 -5.24
CA GLY A 248 -2.50 -1.94 -4.18
C GLY A 248 -1.93 -0.89 -3.22
N GLN A 249 -0.72 -1.11 -2.71
CA GLN A 249 -0.01 -0.15 -1.87
C GLN A 249 0.21 1.19 -2.61
N TYR A 250 0.74 1.12 -3.84
CA TYR A 250 1.00 2.29 -4.68
C TYR A 250 -0.26 3.07 -5.08
N LEU A 251 -1.39 2.38 -5.30
CA LEU A 251 -2.68 3.03 -5.52
C LEU A 251 -3.27 3.58 -4.23
N GLY A 252 -3.10 2.91 -3.09
CA GLY A 252 -3.55 3.39 -1.77
C GLY A 252 -2.91 4.71 -1.38
N GLU A 253 -1.57 4.79 -1.44
CA GLU A 253 -0.81 6.03 -1.24
C GLU A 253 -1.26 7.14 -2.18
N ARG A 254 -1.34 6.85 -3.49
CA ARG A 254 -1.76 7.82 -4.50
C ARG A 254 -3.21 8.27 -4.34
N TRP A 255 -4.11 7.38 -3.93
CA TRP A 255 -5.51 7.69 -3.68
C TRP A 255 -5.65 8.56 -2.43
N LEU A 256 -4.90 8.28 -1.36
CA LEU A 256 -4.85 9.13 -0.17
C LEU A 256 -4.32 10.52 -0.52
N LEU A 257 -3.16 10.63 -1.20
CA LEU A 257 -2.60 11.90 -1.67
C LEU A 257 -3.59 12.68 -2.57
N HIS A 258 -4.30 11.98 -3.46
CA HIS A 258 -5.31 12.57 -4.34
C HIS A 258 -6.54 13.05 -3.57
N ARG A 259 -7.01 12.26 -2.61
CA ARG A 259 -8.15 12.55 -1.73
C ARG A 259 -7.85 13.76 -0.85
N THR A 260 -6.72 13.79 -0.14
CA THR A 260 -6.29 14.95 0.67
C THR A 260 -6.17 16.20 -0.20
N ARG A 261 -5.61 16.08 -1.41
CA ARG A 261 -5.54 17.20 -2.36
C ARG A 261 -6.91 17.72 -2.81
N ILE A 262 -7.94 16.86 -2.88
CA ILE A 262 -9.34 17.25 -3.17
C ILE A 262 -10.05 17.80 -1.93
N GLU A 263 -9.78 17.27 -0.74
CA GLU A 263 -10.30 17.79 0.54
C GLU A 263 -9.74 19.19 0.85
N LEU A 264 -8.48 19.47 0.51
CA LEU A 264 -7.87 20.81 0.54
C LEU A 264 -8.28 21.75 -0.63
N ARG A 265 -9.18 21.34 -1.53
CA ARG A 265 -9.58 22.18 -2.70
C ARG A 265 -10.36 23.44 -2.29
N PRO A 266 -11.37 23.41 -1.39
CA PRO A 266 -12.11 24.61 -0.99
C PRO A 266 -11.20 25.71 -0.42
N LEU A 267 -10.40 25.39 0.61
CA LEU A 267 -9.49 26.34 1.25
C LEU A 267 -8.46 26.90 0.24
N TYR A 268 -7.89 26.06 -0.62
CA TYR A 268 -6.99 26.52 -1.68
C TYR A 268 -7.64 27.51 -2.65
N VAL A 269 -8.91 27.30 -3.03
CA VAL A 269 -9.63 28.20 -3.95
C VAL A 269 -9.96 29.53 -3.27
N LEU A 270 -10.33 29.52 -1.99
CA LEU A 270 -10.55 30.73 -1.20
C LEU A 270 -9.25 31.56 -1.10
N LEU A 271 -8.15 30.95 -0.65
CA LEU A 271 -6.87 31.65 -0.47
C LEU A 271 -6.26 32.12 -1.80
N LYS A 272 -6.43 31.36 -2.90
CA LYS A 272 -6.03 31.82 -4.24
C LYS A 272 -6.81 33.06 -4.67
N ARG A 273 -8.11 33.15 -4.38
CA ARG A 273 -8.91 34.35 -4.70
C ARG A 273 -8.42 35.56 -3.90
N ALA A 274 -8.05 35.38 -2.64
CA ALA A 274 -7.56 36.44 -1.76
C ALA A 274 -6.20 37.02 -2.19
N GLN A 275 -5.27 36.17 -2.62
CA GLN A 275 -3.90 36.56 -3.03
C GLN A 275 -3.77 36.94 -4.52
N GLY A 276 -4.78 36.69 -5.35
CA GLY A 276 -4.74 36.84 -6.81
C GLY A 276 -3.84 35.81 -7.54
N SER A 277 -2.66 35.53 -6.99
CA SER A 277 -1.73 34.51 -7.43
C SER A 277 -1.99 33.14 -6.78
N GLY A 278 -1.40 32.08 -7.33
CA GLY A 278 -1.48 30.73 -6.76
C GLY A 278 -0.50 29.78 -7.42
N VAL A 279 -0.29 28.61 -6.81
CA VAL A 279 0.74 27.63 -7.20
C VAL A 279 0.69 27.32 -8.71
N PRO A 280 1.81 27.48 -9.45
CA PRO A 280 1.85 27.23 -10.88
C PRO A 280 1.60 25.76 -11.21
N PHE A 281 0.62 25.50 -12.06
CA PHE A 281 0.20 24.15 -12.42
C PHE A 281 1.24 23.48 -13.34
N THR A 282 2.06 22.63 -12.74
CA THR A 282 3.15 21.92 -13.42
C THR A 282 2.74 20.46 -13.69
N LEU A 283 2.43 20.15 -14.96
CA LEU A 283 2.00 18.82 -15.39
C LEU A 283 2.96 17.70 -14.98
N ARG A 284 4.28 17.95 -15.13
CA ARG A 284 5.37 17.01 -14.80
C ARG A 284 5.63 16.81 -13.30
N ALA A 285 5.02 17.59 -12.40
CA ALA A 285 5.21 17.41 -10.95
C ALA A 285 4.46 16.16 -10.45
N GLY A 286 5.04 15.43 -9.48
CA GLY A 286 4.43 14.23 -8.87
C GLY A 286 3.09 14.51 -8.16
N ALA A 287 2.33 13.46 -7.81
CA ALA A 287 1.09 13.62 -7.03
C ALA A 287 1.38 14.25 -5.66
N GLU A 288 2.35 13.70 -4.95
CA GLU A 288 2.94 14.17 -3.68
C GLU A 288 3.44 15.62 -3.77
N LEU A 289 4.34 15.93 -4.71
CA LEU A 289 4.86 17.30 -4.91
C LEU A 289 3.74 18.33 -5.20
N ARG A 290 2.61 17.91 -5.78
CA ARG A 290 1.42 18.74 -6.02
C ARG A 290 0.44 18.79 -4.84
N LEU A 291 0.63 17.95 -3.82
CA LEU A 291 0.02 18.10 -2.49
C LEU A 291 0.88 19.03 -1.64
N ILE A 292 2.18 18.72 -1.46
CA ILE A 292 3.15 19.52 -0.69
C ILE A 292 3.08 21.00 -1.09
N ARG A 293 3.24 21.33 -2.38
CA ARG A 293 3.16 22.74 -2.85
C ARG A 293 1.82 23.42 -2.56
N ARG A 294 0.71 22.67 -2.51
CA ARG A 294 -0.62 23.21 -2.12
C ARG A 294 -0.67 23.46 -0.61
N GLU A 295 -0.13 22.56 0.19
CA GLU A 295 -0.06 22.72 1.65
C GLU A 295 0.86 23.86 2.05
N THR A 296 2.05 23.98 1.46
CA THR A 296 2.96 25.13 1.65
C THR A 296 2.23 26.44 1.34
N PHE A 297 1.63 26.58 0.15
CA PHE A 297 0.86 27.78 -0.21
C PHE A 297 -0.30 28.08 0.75
N ILE A 298 -1.04 27.06 1.22
CA ILE A 298 -2.10 27.26 2.22
C ILE A 298 -1.49 27.79 3.54
N ARG A 299 -0.38 27.21 4.00
CA ARG A 299 0.30 27.60 5.25
C ARG A 299 0.88 29.02 5.15
N ASP A 300 1.56 29.35 4.06
CA ASP A 300 2.18 30.67 3.85
C ASP A 300 1.13 31.80 3.80
N VAL A 301 0.02 31.57 3.09
CA VAL A 301 -1.06 32.55 3.00
C VAL A 301 -1.83 32.65 4.33
N LEU A 302 -2.04 31.54 5.05
CA LEU A 302 -2.61 31.59 6.41
C LEU A 302 -1.69 32.34 7.38
N LEU A 303 -0.37 32.11 7.36
CA LEU A 303 0.62 32.86 8.15
C LEU A 303 0.66 34.37 7.82
N THR A 304 0.23 34.75 6.61
CA THR A 304 0.03 36.16 6.23
C THR A 304 -1.31 36.69 6.75
N LEU A 305 -2.36 35.87 6.73
CA LEU A 305 -3.71 36.23 7.18
C LEU A 305 -3.93 36.20 8.69
N THR A 306 -3.10 35.50 9.48
CA THR A 306 -3.26 35.41 10.96
C THR A 306 -3.30 36.78 11.62
N ARG A 307 -2.48 37.73 11.16
CA ARG A 307 -2.49 39.14 11.63
C ARG A 307 -3.80 39.89 11.34
N ARG A 308 -4.65 39.35 10.48
CA ARG A 308 -5.97 39.89 10.09
C ARG A 308 -7.13 39.08 10.69
N LEU A 309 -6.83 37.96 11.39
CA LEU A 309 -7.81 37.19 12.13
C LEU A 309 -8.16 37.89 13.46
N ASP A 310 -9.46 37.98 13.71
CA ASP A 310 -10.07 38.59 14.89
C ASP A 310 -10.56 37.45 15.80
N GLY A 311 -9.83 37.19 16.89
CA GLY A 311 -10.11 36.09 17.82
C GLY A 311 -11.44 36.25 18.55
N ALA A 312 -11.88 37.48 18.81
CA ALA A 312 -13.19 37.74 19.38
C ALA A 312 -14.33 37.37 18.42
N ARG A 313 -14.16 37.53 17.10
CA ARG A 313 -15.08 36.96 16.09
C ARG A 313 -14.98 35.44 16.01
N ALA A 314 -13.77 34.87 16.08
CA ALA A 314 -13.58 33.42 16.08
C ALA A 314 -14.26 32.76 17.30
N GLY A 315 -14.16 33.37 18.48
CA GLY A 315 -14.86 32.97 19.71
C GLY A 315 -16.38 32.97 19.53
N ARG A 316 -16.96 34.09 19.11
CA ARG A 316 -18.41 34.18 18.84
C ARG A 316 -18.89 33.20 17.75
N ALA A 317 -18.08 32.94 16.73
CA ALA A 317 -18.39 31.92 15.71
C ALA A 317 -18.30 30.49 16.26
N TYR A 318 -17.40 30.22 17.22
CA TYR A 318 -17.32 28.95 17.92
C TYR A 318 -18.51 28.73 18.86
N GLU A 319 -18.86 29.74 19.68
CA GLU A 319 -20.05 29.74 20.54
C GLU A 319 -21.33 29.54 19.71
N ALA A 320 -21.47 30.26 18.60
CA ALA A 320 -22.59 30.10 17.68
C ALA A 320 -22.66 28.68 17.07
N ALA A 321 -21.52 28.07 16.71
CA ALA A 321 -21.49 26.72 16.19
C ALA A 321 -21.83 25.66 17.26
N VAL A 322 -21.41 25.86 18.53
CA VAL A 322 -21.79 25.01 19.66
C VAL A 322 -23.29 25.16 19.98
N ALA A 323 -23.83 26.38 19.95
CA ALA A 323 -25.26 26.65 20.14
C ALA A 323 -26.15 26.06 19.02
N LEU A 324 -25.60 25.89 17.82
CA LEU A 324 -26.22 25.14 16.70
C LEU A 324 -26.07 23.60 16.84
N GLY A 325 -25.51 23.10 17.94
CA GLY A 325 -25.39 21.67 18.23
C GLY A 325 -24.23 20.96 17.53
N HIS A 326 -23.27 21.68 16.94
CA HIS A 326 -22.10 21.04 16.34
C HIS A 326 -21.11 20.54 17.40
N PRO A 327 -20.52 19.33 17.24
CA PRO A 327 -19.52 18.81 18.16
C PRO A 327 -18.25 19.67 18.12
N VAL A 328 -17.52 19.74 19.25
CA VAL A 328 -16.41 20.68 19.52
C VAL A 328 -15.41 20.83 18.36
N GLU A 329 -14.95 19.71 17.77
CA GLU A 329 -14.00 19.74 16.65
C GLU A 329 -14.59 20.37 15.38
N ARG A 330 -15.86 20.05 15.06
CA ARG A 330 -16.59 20.64 13.94
C ARG A 330 -16.89 22.12 14.17
N ALA A 331 -17.25 22.49 15.41
CA ALA A 331 -17.47 23.87 15.80
C ALA A 331 -16.18 24.71 15.65
N ARG A 332 -15.01 24.20 16.08
CA ARG A 332 -13.70 24.85 15.85
C ARG A 332 -13.41 25.03 14.36
N ALA A 333 -13.63 24.00 13.54
CA ALA A 333 -13.40 24.05 12.10
C ALA A 333 -14.33 25.04 11.37
N LEU A 334 -15.61 25.13 11.78
CA LEU A 334 -16.57 26.10 11.26
C LEU A 334 -16.21 27.53 11.68
N ALA A 335 -15.85 27.76 12.94
CA ALA A 335 -15.44 29.06 13.45
C ALA A 335 -14.19 29.59 12.73
N ALA A 336 -13.18 28.73 12.54
CA ALA A 336 -11.99 29.06 11.76
C ALA A 336 -12.30 29.33 10.27
N ALA A 337 -13.23 28.60 9.67
CA ALA A 337 -13.69 28.86 8.30
C ALA A 337 -14.36 30.24 8.16
N VAL A 338 -15.27 30.60 9.08
CA VAL A 338 -15.89 31.94 9.14
C VAL A 338 -14.82 33.01 9.33
N ALA A 339 -13.89 32.83 10.28
CA ALA A 339 -12.84 33.81 10.56
C ALA A 339 -11.89 34.04 9.37
N ILE A 340 -11.53 33.00 8.62
CA ILE A 340 -10.70 33.12 7.41
C ILE A 340 -11.47 33.82 6.29
N GLU A 341 -12.73 33.46 6.03
CA GLU A 341 -13.57 34.17 5.05
C GLU A 341 -13.75 35.65 5.41
N ASP A 342 -14.04 35.96 6.67
CA ASP A 342 -14.18 37.33 7.19
C ASP A 342 -12.88 38.13 7.11
N ALA A 343 -11.70 37.49 7.21
CA ALA A 343 -10.41 38.15 7.01
C ALA A 343 -10.07 38.32 5.53
N VAL A 344 -10.45 37.37 4.66
CA VAL A 344 -10.31 37.47 3.21
C VAL A 344 -11.21 38.59 2.63
N ALA A 345 -12.42 38.78 3.17
CA ALA A 345 -13.39 39.75 2.67
C ALA A 345 -13.08 41.23 3.04
N ARG A 346 -12.19 41.49 4.01
CA ARG A 346 -11.80 42.85 4.39
C ARG A 346 -10.81 43.47 3.40
N PRO A 347 -10.84 44.79 3.18
CA PRO A 347 -9.73 45.53 2.54
C PRO A 347 -8.40 45.28 3.23
N ALA A 348 -7.29 45.39 2.50
CA ALA A 348 -5.94 45.27 3.06
C ALA A 348 -5.67 46.36 4.11
N ASP A 349 -6.17 47.57 3.84
CA ASP A 349 -5.91 48.81 4.56
C ASP A 349 -6.92 49.08 5.70
N ALA A 350 -7.76 48.09 6.03
CA ALA A 350 -8.67 48.18 7.17
C ALA A 350 -7.84 48.28 8.47
N ALA A 351 -8.09 49.35 9.24
CA ALA A 351 -7.27 49.73 10.38
C ALA A 351 -6.98 48.57 11.36
N TRP A 352 -5.71 48.47 11.77
CA TRP A 352 -5.26 47.48 12.74
C TRP A 352 -5.91 47.74 14.10
N SER A 353 -6.40 46.68 14.74
CA SER A 353 -6.85 46.70 16.13
C SER A 353 -5.83 45.96 16.98
N GLU A 354 -4.95 46.69 17.67
CA GLU A 354 -3.98 46.10 18.62
C GLU A 354 -4.65 45.37 19.79
N ALA A 355 -5.94 45.65 20.04
CA ALA A 355 -6.75 45.00 21.07
C ALA A 355 -7.44 43.70 20.60
N ALA A 356 -7.17 43.22 19.38
CA ALA A 356 -7.71 41.94 18.91
C ALA A 356 -6.83 40.78 19.38
N ASP A 357 -7.33 39.97 20.31
CA ASP A 357 -6.76 38.66 20.59
C ASP A 357 -6.66 37.85 19.29
N HIS A 358 -5.49 37.26 19.03
CA HIS A 358 -5.20 36.58 17.75
C HIS A 358 -5.28 35.07 17.95
N PRO A 359 -6.12 34.35 17.18
CA PRO A 359 -6.28 32.90 17.36
C PRO A 359 -4.96 32.17 17.03
N ASP A 360 -4.62 31.18 17.87
CA ASP A 360 -3.34 30.46 17.77
C ASP A 360 -3.04 29.99 16.33
N PRO A 361 -1.96 30.50 15.70
CA PRO A 361 -1.60 30.07 14.36
C PRO A 361 -1.23 28.59 14.31
N THR A 362 -0.75 28.00 15.40
CA THR A 362 -0.29 26.61 15.48
C THR A 362 -1.46 25.64 15.30
N GLY A 363 -2.51 25.76 16.10
CA GLY A 363 -3.73 24.98 16.00
C GLY A 363 -4.46 25.19 14.68
N LEU A 364 -4.47 26.42 14.14
CA LEU A 364 -5.04 26.70 12.82
C LEU A 364 -4.26 25.99 11.70
N LEU A 365 -2.93 26.00 11.76
CA LEU A 365 -2.06 25.33 10.80
C LEU A 365 -2.06 23.80 10.94
N GLN A 366 -2.47 23.26 12.09
CA GLN A 366 -2.71 21.82 12.27
C GLN A 366 -4.08 21.39 11.70
N THR A 367 -5.10 22.23 11.78
CA THR A 367 -6.50 21.90 11.42
C THR A 367 -6.93 22.27 9.99
N ILE A 368 -5.99 22.65 9.11
CA ILE A 368 -6.27 23.11 7.73
C ILE A 368 -7.16 22.18 6.89
N LEU A 369 -7.11 20.87 7.15
CA LEU A 369 -7.92 19.88 6.43
C LEU A 369 -9.40 19.97 6.85
N ASP A 370 -9.67 20.15 8.14
CA ASP A 370 -11.02 20.22 8.71
C ASP A 370 -11.67 21.58 8.47
N VAL A 371 -10.89 22.67 8.48
CA VAL A 371 -11.31 23.97 7.93
C VAL A 371 -11.71 23.85 6.46
N SER A 372 -10.93 23.14 5.65
CA SER A 372 -11.27 22.91 4.23
C SER A 372 -12.47 21.96 4.03
N ARG A 373 -12.75 21.06 4.98
CA ARG A 373 -13.98 20.25 5.05
C ARG A 373 -15.18 21.07 5.53
N ALA A 374 -14.99 22.10 6.35
CA ALA A 374 -16.03 23.06 6.74
C ALA A 374 -16.41 23.94 5.54
N LEU A 375 -15.43 24.50 4.83
CA LEU A 375 -15.61 25.28 3.59
C LEU A 375 -16.23 24.48 2.40
N ARG A 376 -16.47 23.16 2.55
CA ARG A 376 -17.27 22.36 1.59
C ARG A 376 -18.79 22.46 1.87
N ARG A 377 -19.19 23.02 3.00
CA ARG A 377 -20.57 23.18 3.46
C ARG A 377 -20.87 24.67 3.67
N PRO A 378 -21.05 25.45 2.59
CA PRO A 378 -21.22 26.89 2.69
C PRO A 378 -22.45 27.27 3.54
N ASP A 379 -23.47 26.42 3.57
CA ASP A 379 -24.71 26.62 4.32
C ASP A 379 -24.48 26.55 5.84
N GLU A 380 -23.62 25.61 6.30
CA GLU A 380 -23.20 25.53 7.71
C GLU A 380 -22.38 26.76 8.10
N VAL A 381 -21.43 27.18 7.26
CA VAL A 381 -20.58 28.38 7.47
C VAL A 381 -21.43 29.65 7.51
N ALA A 382 -22.42 29.78 6.61
CA ALA A 382 -23.35 30.90 6.57
C ALA A 382 -24.30 30.92 7.79
N ALA A 383 -24.80 29.77 8.22
CA ALA A 383 -25.64 29.66 9.42
C ALA A 383 -24.88 30.07 10.69
N VAL A 384 -23.62 29.61 10.85
CA VAL A 384 -22.74 30.01 11.96
C VAL A 384 -22.45 31.51 11.93
N ARG A 385 -22.11 32.08 10.75
CA ARG A 385 -21.91 33.53 10.58
C ARG A 385 -23.18 34.32 10.98
N ALA A 386 -24.35 33.91 10.49
CA ALA A 386 -25.63 34.57 10.77
C ALA A 386 -26.08 34.42 12.23
N ALA A 387 -25.68 33.35 12.93
CA ALA A 387 -25.86 33.22 14.38
C ALA A 387 -24.90 34.16 15.14
N ALA A 388 -23.60 34.16 14.83
CA ALA A 388 -22.60 35.01 15.49
C ALA A 388 -22.89 36.53 15.35
N HIS A 389 -23.45 36.97 14.22
CA HIS A 389 -23.90 38.36 14.05
C HIS A 389 -25.13 38.69 14.91
N ARG A 390 -26.07 37.76 15.09
CA ARG A 390 -27.22 37.96 15.98
C ARG A 390 -26.81 38.05 17.45
N THR A 391 -25.83 37.26 17.89
CA THR A 391 -25.26 37.37 19.24
C THR A 391 -24.68 38.76 19.49
N ARG A 392 -23.93 39.33 18.52
CA ARG A 392 -23.45 40.73 18.63
C ARG A 392 -24.59 41.72 18.81
N GLY A 393 -25.63 41.65 17.98
CA GLY A 393 -26.76 42.59 18.02
C GLY A 393 -27.58 42.55 19.32
N ALA A 394 -27.47 41.48 20.11
CA ALA A 394 -28.09 41.36 21.43
C ALA A 394 -27.20 41.85 22.60
N GLN A 395 -25.94 42.23 22.32
CA GLN A 395 -24.89 42.45 23.32
C GLN A 395 -24.19 43.81 23.17
N GLU A 396 -24.60 44.60 22.18
CA GLU A 396 -24.15 45.97 21.91
C GLU A 396 -25.24 46.90 22.48
N PRO A 397 -25.02 47.56 23.64
CA PRO A 397 -26.07 48.29 24.34
C PRO A 397 -26.52 49.52 23.53
N ALA A 398 -27.84 49.73 23.45
CA ALA A 398 -28.40 50.91 22.79
C ALA A 398 -27.87 52.20 23.43
N ALA A 399 -27.29 53.08 22.62
CA ALA A 399 -26.86 54.39 23.09
C ALA A 399 -28.07 55.20 23.57
N PRO A 400 -27.99 55.89 24.73
CA PRO A 400 -29.12 56.66 25.25
C PRO A 400 -29.43 57.85 24.34
N GLU A 401 -30.69 57.97 23.92
CA GLU A 401 -31.15 59.10 23.13
C GLU A 401 -31.10 60.40 23.94
N ALA A 402 -30.50 61.44 23.38
CA ALA A 402 -30.37 62.74 24.02
C ALA A 402 -31.66 63.57 23.83
N PHE A 403 -32.62 63.42 24.75
CA PHE A 403 -33.71 64.39 24.94
C PHE A 403 -33.40 65.36 26.08
N GLY A 404 -33.73 66.65 25.89
CA GLY A 404 -33.11 67.74 26.63
C GLY A 404 -33.94 68.38 27.74
N SER A 405 -33.20 68.91 28.74
CA SER A 405 -33.45 70.18 29.46
C SER A 405 -34.85 70.46 30.06
N ALA A 406 -34.93 70.38 31.40
CA ALA A 406 -35.44 71.49 32.21
C ALA A 406 -34.92 71.45 33.67
N ALA A 407 -34.39 72.59 34.13
CA ALA A 407 -34.28 73.14 35.50
C ALA A 407 -34.19 72.24 36.77
N GLY A 408 -33.30 72.61 37.72
CA GLY A 408 -33.48 72.23 39.14
C GLY A 408 -32.25 72.17 40.06
N GLN A 409 -31.69 73.32 40.45
CA GLN A 409 -30.92 73.59 41.69
C GLN A 409 -29.88 72.57 42.23
N GLU A 410 -28.61 72.98 42.14
CA GLU A 410 -27.55 72.74 43.13
C GLU A 410 -27.94 73.29 44.55
N PRO A 411 -27.28 72.91 45.69
CA PRO A 411 -25.81 73.04 45.81
C PRO A 411 -25.02 72.08 46.76
N ALA A 412 -23.71 72.00 46.44
CA ALA A 412 -22.54 72.02 47.34
C ALA A 412 -22.15 70.85 48.29
N ALA A 413 -20.82 70.60 48.26
CA ALA A 413 -19.96 69.97 49.27
C ALA A 413 -20.10 68.44 49.53
N ALA A 414 -19.05 67.70 49.94
CA ALA A 414 -17.69 68.10 50.34
C ALA A 414 -16.59 67.19 49.73
N ARG A 415 -15.32 67.57 49.88
CA ARG A 415 -14.14 66.84 49.36
C ARG A 415 -13.34 66.16 50.49
N THR A 416 -13.03 64.86 50.36
CA THR A 416 -11.71 64.26 50.74
C THR A 416 -11.42 64.27 52.28
N PRO A 417 -10.34 63.66 52.87
CA PRO A 417 -9.29 62.74 52.40
C PRO A 417 -9.35 61.29 52.94
N ALA A 418 -8.32 60.52 52.61
CA ALA A 418 -8.07 59.14 53.01
C ALA A 418 -7.30 58.98 54.35
N ALA A 419 -7.33 57.75 54.88
CA ALA A 419 -6.31 57.00 55.66
C ALA A 419 -5.62 57.65 56.88
N PRO A 420 -5.29 56.82 57.91
CA PRO A 420 -3.90 56.34 58.00
C PRO A 420 -3.77 54.83 58.34
N GLN A 421 -2.54 54.40 58.62
CA GLN A 421 -2.10 53.01 58.84
C GLN A 421 -2.02 52.65 60.33
N GLU A 422 -2.15 51.35 60.65
CA GLU A 422 -1.35 50.54 61.61
C GLU A 422 -1.85 49.08 61.48
N ALA A 423 -1.09 47.98 61.43
CA ALA A 423 0.21 47.53 61.98
C ALA A 423 0.09 46.82 63.35
N ALA A 424 0.95 45.79 63.53
CA ALA A 424 1.02 44.85 64.67
C ALA A 424 -0.18 43.87 64.86
N ALA A 425 -0.03 42.65 65.38
CA ALA A 425 1.14 41.74 65.49
C ALA A 425 0.69 40.31 65.93
N ARG A 426 1.60 39.31 65.82
CA ARG A 426 1.59 37.99 66.52
C ARG A 426 0.49 36.98 66.07
N GLU A 427 0.61 35.67 66.28
CA GLU A 427 1.72 34.83 66.80
C GLU A 427 1.65 33.39 66.22
N ALA A 428 2.77 32.64 66.27
CA ALA A 428 2.93 31.17 66.19
C ALA A 428 2.34 30.40 64.96
N ALA A 429 2.92 29.30 64.46
CA ALA A 429 3.84 28.36 65.10
C ALA A 429 4.82 27.65 64.13
N ALA A 430 5.93 27.17 64.71
CA ALA A 430 6.76 26.01 64.36
C ALA A 430 6.86 25.48 62.90
N GLY A 431 8.11 25.40 62.39
CA GLY A 431 8.55 24.36 61.45
C GLY A 431 8.91 23.03 62.17
N PRO A 432 9.81 22.15 61.66
CA PRO A 432 10.93 22.48 60.76
C PRO A 432 11.26 21.48 59.61
N GLN A 433 12.02 22.00 58.64
CA GLN A 433 13.19 21.40 57.96
C GLN A 433 13.14 20.06 57.17
N GLN A 434 13.65 20.18 55.94
CA GLN A 434 14.35 19.19 55.07
C GLN A 434 15.64 18.62 55.78
N PRO A 435 16.47 17.67 55.25
CA PRO A 435 16.76 17.44 53.81
C PRO A 435 17.29 16.05 53.29
N THR A 436 17.49 16.02 51.96
CA THR A 436 18.58 15.34 51.19
C THR A 436 18.80 13.81 51.17
N SER A 437 18.57 13.26 49.95
CA SER A 437 19.58 12.53 49.12
C SER A 437 19.86 11.03 49.34
N ALA A 438 20.71 10.49 48.45
CA ALA A 438 21.35 9.16 48.46
C ALA A 438 20.44 7.93 48.20
N ARG A 439 20.92 6.81 47.59
CA ARG A 439 22.07 6.56 46.70
C ARG A 439 21.85 5.18 46.03
N LYS A 440 22.35 4.98 44.81
CA LYS A 440 22.33 3.67 44.10
C LYS A 440 23.36 2.71 44.73
N PRO A 441 23.08 1.39 44.75
CA PRO A 441 24.12 0.42 44.41
C PRO A 441 23.68 -0.56 43.31
N ALA A 442 24.66 -1.26 42.76
CA ALA A 442 24.52 -2.52 42.00
C ALA A 442 25.61 -3.47 42.54
N VAL A 443 25.47 -4.80 42.38
CA VAL A 443 26.62 -5.75 42.34
C VAL A 443 26.18 -7.21 42.03
N SER A 444 27.02 -7.91 41.24
CA SER A 444 27.27 -9.36 41.07
C SER A 444 26.18 -10.41 40.77
N GLY A 445 26.60 -11.44 40.02
CA GLY A 445 25.84 -12.66 39.68
C GLY A 445 26.54 -13.71 38.77
N LYS A 446 27.88 -13.82 38.79
CA LYS A 446 28.73 -14.81 38.05
C LYS A 446 30.12 -14.88 38.75
N PRO A 447 31.02 -15.91 38.63
CA PRO A 447 31.41 -16.79 37.49
C PRO A 447 30.69 -18.18 37.51
N ALA A 448 31.15 -19.37 37.05
CA ALA A 448 32.39 -19.95 36.44
C ALA A 448 32.01 -21.20 35.56
N GLU A 449 32.80 -21.87 34.70
CA GLU A 449 34.20 -21.75 34.17
C GLU A 449 35.21 -22.89 34.52
N SER A 450 35.13 -24.05 33.81
CA SER A 450 36.09 -25.19 33.76
C SER A 450 35.55 -26.28 32.79
N ASN A 451 36.31 -27.05 31.98
CA ASN A 451 37.62 -26.85 31.32
C ASN A 451 37.71 -27.75 30.06
N ARG A 452 38.74 -27.56 29.21
CA ARG A 452 39.17 -28.39 28.05
C ARG A 452 39.97 -29.64 28.49
N PRO A 453 40.37 -30.61 27.62
CA PRO A 453 40.77 -30.51 26.18
C PRO A 453 39.67 -30.18 25.16
#